data_AF-A0A1X2A0H6-F1
#
_entry.id   AF-A0A1X2A0H6-F1
#
_cell.length_a   1.000
_cell.length_b   1.000
_cell.length_c   1.000
_cell.angle_alpha   90.00
_cell.angle_beta   90.00
_cell.angle_gamma   90.00
#
_symmetry.space_group_name_H-M   'P 1'
#
loop_
_entity.id
_entity.type
_entity.pdbx_description
1 polymer ?
#
loop_
_entity_poly.entity_id
_entity_poly.type
_entity_poly.pdbx_seq_one_letter_code
_entity_poly.pdbx_strand_id
1 'polypeptide(L)'
;MSSPGHSITHVSDTARWTALHRATESARPDALFRDPLAERLAGEHGRAIVARVPRSTRNGWWLVARTKIIDDAIAEAIADGCDRVLNLAAGLDTRPYRLDLPADFTWMEADLPQLLAEKTQLLADEAPRCRLTRVAVDLADPAARDAFLDEALRGATKALVLTEGLLMYLEDSDVAALSAAIKRPEVGWWMLDFAGPGLKNMLNKKMAGILQNAPFKFAPENGLAYFEDLGWQTVEVEALYMAAHRLRRLPMWMRPLAWLPQPDPRRPGGRTWSAVALLTH
;
A
#
# COMPACT_ATOMS: atom_id res chain seq x y z
N MET A 1 -19.37 31.90 -9.95
CA MET A 1 -20.20 30.68 -9.81
C MET A 1 -19.22 29.54 -9.59
N SER A 2 -19.08 29.11 -8.34
CA SER A 2 -18.06 28.15 -7.91
C SER A 2 -18.48 26.74 -8.32
N SER A 3 -17.63 26.03 -9.07
CA SER A 3 -17.82 24.62 -9.40
C SER A 3 -17.84 23.78 -8.12
N PRO A 4 -18.69 22.74 -8.04
CA PRO A 4 -18.79 21.90 -6.84
C PRO A 4 -17.52 21.05 -6.73
N GLY A 5 -16.69 21.36 -5.74
CA GLY A 5 -15.49 20.60 -5.40
C GLY A 5 -15.84 19.21 -4.89
N HIS A 6 -15.87 18.24 -5.79
CA HIS A 6 -15.72 16.83 -5.45
C HIS A 6 -14.23 16.49 -5.55
N SER A 7 -13.53 16.35 -4.42
CA SER A 7 -12.37 15.45 -4.25
C SER A 7 -11.56 15.81 -2.98
N ILE A 8 -10.89 14.80 -2.40
CA ILE A 8 -9.74 14.91 -1.48
C ILE A 8 -10.00 15.00 0.06
N THR A 9 -11.21 14.92 0.61
CA THR A 9 -11.35 14.83 2.08
C THR A 9 -11.06 13.41 2.64
N HIS A 10 -11.25 12.35 1.84
CA HIS A 10 -11.40 10.98 2.37
C HIS A 10 -10.26 10.00 2.07
N VAL A 11 -9.46 10.19 1.02
CA VAL A 11 -8.22 9.40 0.82
C VAL A 11 -7.24 9.66 1.98
N SER A 12 -7.26 10.88 2.54
CA SER A 12 -6.58 11.24 3.78
C SER A 12 -7.06 10.39 4.99
N ASP A 13 -8.34 10.03 5.05
CA ASP A 13 -8.90 9.26 6.19
C ASP A 13 -8.30 7.85 6.27
N THR A 14 -8.26 7.11 5.16
CA THR A 14 -7.66 5.77 5.14
C THR A 14 -6.15 5.83 5.35
N ALA A 15 -5.48 6.86 4.82
CA ALA A 15 -4.04 7.06 5.04
C ALA A 15 -3.72 7.28 6.53
N ARG A 16 -4.54 8.08 7.24
CA ARG A 16 -4.40 8.31 8.70
C ARG A 16 -4.79 7.10 9.53
N TRP A 17 -5.82 6.36 9.12
CA TRP A 17 -6.16 5.09 9.75
C TRP A 17 -4.97 4.14 9.68
N THR A 18 -4.33 4.06 8.51
CA THR A 18 -3.13 3.25 8.29
C THR A 18 -1.97 3.71 9.16
N ALA A 19 -1.72 5.02 9.21
CA ALA A 19 -0.70 5.61 10.08
C ALA A 19 -0.94 5.26 11.55
N LEU A 20 -2.17 5.32 12.06
CA LEU A 20 -2.45 4.98 13.46
C LEU A 20 -2.13 3.53 13.80
N HIS A 21 -2.39 2.59 12.88
CA HIS A 21 -2.01 1.19 13.11
C HIS A 21 -0.49 1.00 13.13
N ARG A 22 0.25 1.71 12.28
CA ARG A 22 1.72 1.71 12.34
C ARG A 22 2.25 2.33 13.64
N ALA A 23 1.61 3.39 14.13
CA ALA A 23 1.94 4.00 15.42
C ALA A 23 1.70 3.02 16.58
N THR A 24 0.54 2.34 16.55
CA THR A 24 0.15 1.32 17.55
C THR A 24 1.15 0.17 17.57
N GLU A 25 1.61 -0.31 16.41
CA GLU A 25 2.64 -1.34 16.32
C GLU A 25 3.98 -0.83 16.85
N SER A 26 4.38 0.38 16.50
CA SER A 26 5.65 1.00 16.90
C SER A 26 5.79 1.19 18.41
N ALA A 27 4.66 1.37 19.11
CA ALA A 27 4.61 1.51 20.57
C ALA A 27 4.76 0.16 21.32
N ARG A 28 4.72 -0.98 20.62
CA ARG A 28 4.84 -2.29 21.25
C ARG A 28 6.28 -2.58 21.67
N PRO A 29 6.49 -3.26 22.82
CA PRO A 29 7.83 -3.74 23.18
C PRO A 29 8.41 -4.74 22.18
N ASP A 30 7.55 -5.56 21.56
CA ASP A 30 7.89 -6.57 20.56
C ASP A 30 7.61 -6.12 19.13
N ALA A 31 7.66 -4.81 18.85
CA ALA A 31 7.31 -4.23 17.55
C ALA A 31 8.08 -4.86 16.39
N LEU A 32 7.38 -5.18 15.30
CA LEU A 32 7.96 -5.75 14.07
C LEU A 32 8.68 -4.71 13.22
N PHE A 33 8.28 -3.45 13.34
CA PHE A 33 8.91 -2.29 12.73
C PHE A 33 8.66 -1.06 13.62
N ARG A 34 9.44 0.00 13.41
CA ARG A 34 9.26 1.29 14.09
C ARG A 34 9.06 2.40 13.07
N ASP A 35 7.92 3.06 13.15
CA ASP A 35 7.56 4.24 12.39
C ASP A 35 7.34 5.40 13.38
N PRO A 36 8.41 6.15 13.73
CA PRO A 36 8.33 7.21 14.74
C PRO A 36 7.44 8.38 14.31
N LEU A 37 7.17 8.51 13.01
CA LEU A 37 6.39 9.59 12.42
C LEU A 37 4.91 9.23 12.30
N ALA A 38 4.55 7.95 12.44
CA ALA A 38 3.20 7.45 12.29
C ALA A 38 2.17 8.15 13.18
N GLU A 39 2.48 8.34 14.47
CA GLU A 39 1.56 8.96 15.44
C GLU A 39 1.26 10.41 15.07
N ARG A 40 2.31 11.14 14.66
CA ARG A 40 2.22 12.53 14.19
C ARG A 40 1.36 12.64 12.94
N LEU A 41 1.58 11.76 11.95
CA LEU A 41 0.84 11.74 10.69
C LEU A 41 -0.62 11.28 10.86
N ALA A 42 -0.88 10.34 11.76
CA ALA A 42 -2.23 9.94 12.13
C ALA A 42 -3.00 11.12 12.76
N GLY A 43 -2.37 11.80 13.72
CA GLY A 43 -2.96 12.94 14.42
C GLY A 43 -4.26 12.61 15.15
N GLU A 44 -4.96 13.65 15.62
CA GLU A 44 -6.26 13.50 16.27
C GLU A 44 -7.32 12.89 15.34
N HIS A 45 -7.25 13.24 14.04
CA HIS A 45 -8.19 12.77 13.05
C HIS A 45 -8.10 11.25 12.83
N GLY A 46 -6.89 10.71 12.70
CA GLY A 46 -6.67 9.25 12.62
C GLY A 46 -7.20 8.51 13.86
N ARG A 47 -6.96 9.07 15.06
CA ARG A 47 -7.50 8.52 16.31
C ARG A 47 -9.04 8.53 16.32
N ALA A 48 -9.66 9.61 15.87
CA ALA A 48 -11.11 9.73 15.79
C ALA A 48 -11.73 8.72 14.80
N ILE A 49 -11.08 8.47 13.66
CA ILE A 49 -11.51 7.47 12.68
C ILE A 49 -11.51 6.07 13.33
N VAL A 50 -10.39 5.65 13.92
CA VAL A 50 -10.26 4.30 14.52
C VAL A 50 -11.22 4.10 15.70
N ALA A 51 -11.50 5.15 16.47
CA ALA A 51 -12.49 5.10 17.54
C ALA A 51 -13.92 4.78 17.04
N ARG A 52 -14.25 5.13 15.79
CA ARG A 52 -15.55 4.89 15.16
C ARG A 52 -15.65 3.56 14.42
N VAL A 53 -14.51 2.96 14.04
CA VAL A 53 -14.46 1.63 13.38
C VAL A 53 -15.00 0.53 14.32
N PRO A 54 -15.70 -0.51 13.82
CA PRO A 54 -16.14 -1.64 14.66
C PRO A 54 -14.97 -2.32 15.40
N ARG A 55 -15.16 -2.70 16.67
CA ARG A 55 -14.07 -3.33 17.48
C ARG A 55 -13.42 -4.53 16.79
N SER A 56 -14.18 -5.31 16.03
CA SER A 56 -13.67 -6.47 15.27
C SER A 56 -12.61 -6.13 14.21
N THR A 57 -12.59 -4.89 13.72
CA THR A 57 -11.68 -4.42 12.66
C THR A 57 -10.59 -3.47 13.18
N ARG A 58 -10.53 -3.21 14.49
CA ARG A 58 -9.54 -2.30 15.12
C ARG A 58 -8.17 -2.92 15.42
N ASN A 59 -7.99 -4.22 15.25
CA ASN A 59 -6.73 -4.87 15.62
C ASN A 59 -5.57 -4.61 14.64
N GLY A 60 -5.87 -4.16 13.41
CA GLY A 60 -4.86 -3.75 12.43
C GLY A 60 -3.88 -4.85 11.99
N TRP A 61 -4.13 -6.14 12.31
CA TRP A 61 -3.15 -7.21 12.09
C TRP A 61 -2.71 -7.34 10.62
N TRP A 62 -3.65 -7.11 9.70
CA TRP A 62 -3.42 -7.21 8.25
C TRP A 62 -2.51 -6.08 7.76
N LEU A 63 -2.64 -4.90 8.36
CA LEU A 63 -1.87 -3.73 8.02
C LEU A 63 -0.45 -3.85 8.54
N VAL A 64 -0.30 -4.30 9.79
CA VAL A 64 1.01 -4.58 10.38
C VAL A 64 1.74 -5.67 9.58
N ALA A 65 1.05 -6.75 9.21
CA ALA A 65 1.64 -7.78 8.36
C ALA A 65 2.02 -7.22 6.99
N ARG A 66 1.13 -6.46 6.33
CA ARG A 66 1.39 -5.82 5.04
C ARG A 66 2.62 -4.92 5.09
N THR A 67 2.71 -4.03 6.08
CA THR A 67 3.87 -3.14 6.23
C THR A 67 5.15 -3.94 6.40
N LYS A 68 5.18 -4.98 7.26
CA LYS A 68 6.38 -5.79 7.47
C LYS A 68 6.83 -6.56 6.23
N ILE A 69 5.90 -7.20 5.51
CA ILE A 69 6.19 -7.94 4.28
C ILE A 69 6.77 -6.99 3.23
N ILE A 70 6.15 -5.82 3.04
CA ILE A 70 6.61 -4.85 2.04
C ILE A 70 7.97 -4.27 2.43
N ASP A 71 8.20 -3.98 3.73
CA ASP A 71 9.50 -3.51 4.20
C ASP A 71 10.62 -4.51 3.92
N ASP A 72 10.37 -5.79 4.21
CA ASP A 72 11.33 -6.88 3.98
C ASP A 72 11.64 -7.03 2.50
N ALA A 73 10.61 -7.08 1.65
CA ALA A 73 10.78 -7.21 0.21
C ALA A 73 11.48 -6.01 -0.43
N ILE A 74 11.27 -4.79 0.08
CA ILE A 74 12.02 -3.61 -0.39
C ILE A 74 13.50 -3.73 0.00
N ALA A 75 13.81 -4.18 1.22
CA ALA A 75 15.18 -4.38 1.65
C ALA A 75 15.87 -5.48 0.81
N GLU A 76 15.18 -6.57 0.51
CA GLU A 76 15.67 -7.64 -0.37
C GLU A 76 15.87 -7.14 -1.80
N ALA A 77 14.93 -6.39 -2.37
CA ALA A 77 15.09 -5.81 -3.70
C ALA A 77 16.31 -4.89 -3.79
N ILE A 78 16.57 -4.07 -2.76
CA ILE A 78 17.76 -3.22 -2.66
C ILE A 78 19.04 -4.06 -2.60
N ALA A 79 19.05 -5.15 -1.83
CA ALA A 79 20.17 -6.08 -1.81
C ALA A 79 20.41 -6.74 -3.19
N ASP A 80 19.36 -6.94 -3.97
CA ASP A 80 19.37 -7.50 -5.33
C ASP A 80 19.58 -6.44 -6.44
N GLY A 81 20.12 -5.27 -6.08
CA GLY A 81 20.54 -4.22 -6.99
C GLY A 81 19.42 -3.27 -7.43
N CYS A 82 18.30 -3.21 -6.71
CA CYS A 82 17.35 -2.10 -6.87
C CYS A 82 18.05 -0.77 -6.56
N ASP A 83 17.94 0.21 -7.45
CA ASP A 83 18.53 1.54 -7.28
C ASP A 83 17.49 2.63 -7.03
N ARG A 84 16.21 2.29 -7.18
CA ARG A 84 15.11 3.25 -7.10
C ARG A 84 13.79 2.63 -6.66
N VAL A 85 13.08 3.30 -5.77
CA VAL A 85 11.66 3.01 -5.46
C VAL A 85 10.76 4.10 -6.00
N LEU A 86 9.72 3.71 -6.75
CA LEU A 86 8.59 4.55 -7.14
C LEU A 86 7.39 4.17 -6.27
N ASN A 87 7.09 4.97 -5.25
CA ASN A 87 5.96 4.79 -4.35
C ASN A 87 4.74 5.54 -4.89
N LEU A 88 3.82 4.81 -5.52
CA LEU A 88 2.65 5.35 -6.19
C LEU A 88 1.45 5.39 -5.25
N ALA A 89 0.81 6.54 -5.12
CA ALA A 89 -0.12 6.88 -4.04
C ALA A 89 0.53 6.70 -2.65
N ALA A 90 1.70 7.32 -2.48
CA ALA A 90 2.56 7.17 -1.30
C ALA A 90 1.87 7.51 0.03
N GLY A 91 0.81 8.32 0.00
CA GLY A 91 0.04 8.70 1.16
C GLY A 91 0.90 9.18 2.32
N LEU A 92 0.60 8.67 3.50
CA LEU A 92 1.35 8.95 4.72
C LEU A 92 2.45 7.92 5.00
N ASP A 93 3.00 7.26 3.97
CA ASP A 93 4.16 6.37 4.12
C ASP A 93 5.41 7.15 4.58
N THR A 94 6.22 6.55 5.44
CA THR A 94 7.42 7.15 6.03
C THR A 94 8.67 6.29 5.81
N ARG A 95 8.59 5.26 4.96
CA ARG A 95 9.74 4.41 4.60
C ARG A 95 11.03 5.20 4.30
N PRO A 96 11.01 6.31 3.54
CA PRO A 96 12.21 7.15 3.31
C PRO A 96 12.87 7.70 4.57
N TYR A 97 12.14 7.78 5.68
CA TYR A 97 12.59 8.35 6.96
C TYR A 97 12.97 7.27 7.97
N ARG A 98 12.48 6.04 7.82
CA ARG A 98 12.62 4.97 8.83
C ARG A 98 13.37 3.73 8.37
N LEU A 99 13.38 3.41 7.07
CA LEU A 99 14.13 2.26 6.55
C LEU A 99 15.63 2.60 6.51
N ASP A 100 16.46 1.59 6.71
CA ASP A 100 17.91 1.72 6.58
C ASP A 100 18.29 1.71 5.10
N LEU A 101 18.24 2.89 4.48
CA LEU A 101 18.47 3.09 3.05
C LEU A 101 19.85 3.72 2.83
N PRO A 102 20.57 3.36 1.75
CA PRO A 102 21.74 4.11 1.32
C PRO A 102 21.40 5.59 1.11
N ALA A 103 22.29 6.49 1.53
CA ALA A 103 22.03 7.94 1.49
C ALA A 103 21.81 8.48 0.07
N ASP A 104 22.41 7.83 -0.93
CA ASP A 104 22.28 8.13 -2.35
C ASP A 104 21.14 7.36 -3.03
N PHE A 105 20.47 6.43 -2.34
CA PHE A 105 19.33 5.69 -2.86
C PHE A 105 18.21 6.66 -3.29
N THR A 106 17.58 6.40 -4.44
CA THR A 106 16.54 7.28 -4.96
C THR A 106 15.17 6.76 -4.55
N TRP A 107 14.40 7.61 -3.85
CA TRP A 107 13.01 7.32 -3.51
C TRP A 107 12.10 8.41 -4.10
N MET A 108 11.11 7.99 -4.89
CA MET A 108 10.15 8.90 -5.50
C MET A 108 8.75 8.61 -4.96
N GLU A 109 8.10 9.63 -4.43
CA GLU A 109 6.70 9.56 -4.01
C GLU A 109 5.83 10.27 -5.05
N ALA A 110 4.81 9.57 -5.54
CA ALA A 110 3.79 10.12 -6.44
C ALA A 110 2.43 10.11 -5.71
N ASP A 111 1.78 11.25 -5.62
CA ASP A 111 0.44 11.36 -5.03
C ASP A 111 -0.26 12.66 -5.46
N LEU A 112 -1.51 12.82 -5.06
CA LEU A 112 -2.29 14.03 -5.31
C LEU A 112 -1.66 15.24 -4.60
N PRO A 113 -1.70 16.44 -5.22
CA PRO A 113 -1.04 17.64 -4.72
C PRO A 113 -1.35 17.97 -3.24
N GLN A 114 -2.61 17.84 -2.84
CA GLN A 114 -3.04 18.17 -1.48
C GLN A 114 -2.45 17.22 -0.43
N LEU A 115 -2.35 15.92 -0.73
CA LEU A 115 -1.82 14.94 0.22
C LEU A 115 -0.30 15.11 0.40
N LEU A 116 0.42 15.40 -0.69
CA LEU A 116 1.85 15.71 -0.62
C LEU A 116 2.13 17.02 0.10
N ALA A 117 1.33 18.06 -0.14
CA ALA A 117 1.46 19.33 0.57
C ALA A 117 1.29 19.15 2.08
N GLU A 118 0.25 18.41 2.48
CA GLU A 118 -0.01 18.09 3.88
C GLU A 118 1.15 17.31 4.52
N LYS A 119 1.59 16.22 3.88
CA LYS A 119 2.71 15.41 4.37
C LYS A 119 4.00 16.21 4.47
N THR A 120 4.28 17.04 3.47
CA THR A 120 5.49 17.89 3.45
C THR A 120 5.46 18.87 4.61
N GLN A 121 4.32 19.51 4.89
CA GLN A 121 4.16 20.39 6.04
C GLN A 121 4.31 19.61 7.36
N LEU A 122 3.69 18.44 7.46
CA LEU A 122 3.77 17.60 8.66
C LEU A 122 5.16 17.03 8.90
N LEU A 123 6.06 16.97 7.92
CA LEU A 123 7.42 16.42 8.04
C LEU A 123 8.50 17.47 7.75
N ALA A 124 8.18 18.77 7.84
CA ALA A 124 9.08 19.85 7.45
C ALA A 124 10.38 19.92 8.28
N ASP A 125 10.35 19.40 9.50
CA ASP A 125 11.45 19.31 10.46
C ASP A 125 12.16 17.94 10.44
N GLU A 126 11.76 17.03 9.56
CA GLU A 126 12.33 15.68 9.43
C GLU A 126 13.18 15.59 8.17
N ALA A 127 14.37 14.99 8.30
CA ALA A 127 15.24 14.70 7.17
C ALA A 127 15.05 13.24 6.71
N PRO A 128 14.78 12.99 5.41
CA PRO A 128 14.80 11.63 4.88
C PRO A 128 16.21 11.05 4.92
N ARG A 129 16.31 9.72 4.98
CA ARG A 129 17.59 8.99 5.01
C ARG A 129 18.23 8.81 3.64
N CYS A 130 17.47 9.06 2.58
CA CYS A 130 17.85 8.86 1.18
C CYS A 130 17.46 10.07 0.32
N ARG A 131 17.72 10.02 -0.99
CA ARG A 131 17.31 11.06 -1.94
C ARG A 131 15.81 10.94 -2.22
N LEU A 132 15.02 11.70 -1.47
CA LEU A 132 13.58 11.72 -1.58
C LEU A 132 13.08 12.85 -2.50
N THR A 133 12.33 12.48 -3.55
CA THR A 133 11.61 13.41 -4.42
C THR A 133 10.10 13.15 -4.30
N ARG A 134 9.30 14.21 -4.19
CA ARG A 134 7.84 14.15 -4.20
C ARG A 134 7.31 14.79 -5.47
N VAL A 135 6.46 14.08 -6.20
CA VAL A 135 5.87 14.55 -7.46
C VAL A 135 4.35 14.51 -7.36
N ALA A 136 3.73 15.67 -7.51
CA ALA A 136 2.28 15.76 -7.57
C ALA A 136 1.79 15.23 -8.92
N VAL A 137 1.03 14.14 -8.90
CA VAL A 137 0.52 13.49 -10.11
C VAL A 137 -0.81 12.81 -9.81
N ASP A 138 -1.77 12.99 -10.72
CA ASP A 138 -2.98 12.16 -10.75
C ASP A 138 -2.67 10.90 -11.57
N LEU A 139 -2.54 9.76 -10.88
CA LEU A 139 -2.22 8.48 -11.51
C LEU A 139 -3.37 7.92 -12.38
N ALA A 140 -4.58 8.48 -12.25
CA ALA A 140 -5.72 8.13 -13.09
C ALA A 140 -5.69 8.86 -14.45
N ASP A 141 -4.95 9.97 -14.58
CA ASP A 141 -4.70 10.63 -15.86
C ASP A 141 -3.55 9.90 -16.59
N PRO A 142 -3.81 9.24 -17.73
CA PRO A 142 -2.78 8.49 -18.45
C PRO A 142 -1.60 9.35 -18.89
N ALA A 143 -1.86 10.59 -19.36
CA ALA A 143 -0.80 11.46 -19.86
C ALA A 143 0.08 11.96 -18.71
N ALA A 144 -0.52 12.34 -17.58
CA ALA A 144 0.23 12.76 -16.40
C ALA A 144 1.03 11.60 -15.79
N ARG A 145 0.42 10.40 -15.70
CA ARG A 145 1.07 9.18 -15.23
C ARG A 145 2.28 8.80 -16.10
N ASP A 146 2.10 8.76 -17.42
CA ASP A 146 3.15 8.32 -18.33
C ASP A 146 4.32 9.32 -18.35
N ALA A 147 4.03 10.64 -18.34
CA ALA A 147 5.05 11.67 -18.22
C ALA A 147 5.82 11.58 -16.88
N PHE A 148 5.13 11.30 -15.77
CA PHE A 148 5.78 11.05 -14.49
C PHE A 148 6.70 9.83 -14.55
N LEU A 149 6.23 8.71 -15.10
CA LEU A 149 7.04 7.48 -15.19
C LEU A 149 8.26 7.66 -16.09
N ASP A 150 8.13 8.38 -17.21
CA ASP A 150 9.25 8.70 -18.11
C ASP A 150 10.36 9.49 -17.40
N GLU A 151 9.98 10.46 -16.56
CA GLU A 151 10.92 11.24 -15.76
C GLU A 151 11.48 10.40 -14.60
N ALA A 152 10.60 9.73 -13.85
CA ALA A 152 10.94 9.01 -12.63
C ALA A 152 11.83 7.79 -12.87
N LEU A 153 11.75 7.18 -14.06
CA LEU A 153 12.61 6.05 -14.45
C LEU A 153 13.85 6.49 -15.24
N ARG A 154 13.99 7.77 -15.58
CA ARG A 154 15.16 8.24 -16.31
C ARG A 154 16.44 7.93 -15.53
N GLY A 155 17.33 7.16 -16.17
CA GLY A 155 18.60 6.74 -15.60
C GLY A 155 18.49 5.71 -14.48
N ALA A 156 17.31 5.13 -14.22
CA ALA A 156 17.19 3.96 -13.34
C ALA A 156 17.71 2.73 -14.08
N THR A 157 18.44 1.87 -13.38
CA THR A 157 18.89 0.58 -13.92
C THR A 157 17.95 -0.54 -13.49
N LYS A 158 17.38 -0.44 -12.28
CA LYS A 158 16.46 -1.44 -11.74
C LYS A 158 15.59 -0.84 -10.65
N ALA A 159 14.38 -0.45 -11.01
CA ALA A 159 13.40 0.17 -10.13
C ALA A 159 12.40 -0.85 -9.58
N LEU A 160 11.95 -0.59 -8.35
CA LEU A 160 10.78 -1.23 -7.75
C LEU A 160 9.62 -0.23 -7.75
N VAL A 161 8.50 -0.61 -8.33
CA VAL A 161 7.24 0.14 -8.24
C VAL A 161 6.42 -0.40 -7.08
N LEU A 162 5.94 0.46 -6.20
CA LEU A 162 5.13 0.12 -5.03
C LEU A 162 3.74 0.74 -5.16
N THR A 163 2.70 -0.08 -5.02
CA THR A 163 1.28 0.36 -5.04
C THR A 163 0.54 -0.12 -3.78
N GLU A 164 1.06 0.17 -2.59
CA GLU A 164 0.46 -0.24 -1.31
C GLU A 164 -0.86 0.51 -1.04
N GLY A 165 -1.95 -0.22 -0.82
CA GLY A 165 -3.25 0.33 -0.49
C GLY A 165 -3.86 1.16 -1.62
N LEU A 166 -3.41 0.97 -2.87
CA LEU A 166 -3.88 1.74 -4.02
C LEU A 166 -4.93 0.97 -4.82
N LEU A 167 -4.58 -0.22 -5.31
CA LEU A 167 -5.34 -0.89 -6.38
C LEU A 167 -6.79 -1.15 -6.01
N MET A 168 -7.08 -1.42 -4.73
CA MET A 168 -8.44 -1.67 -4.24
C MET A 168 -9.42 -0.51 -4.47
N TYR A 169 -8.93 0.71 -4.70
CA TYR A 169 -9.72 1.92 -4.96
C TYR A 169 -9.84 2.29 -6.44
N LEU A 170 -9.22 1.50 -7.33
CA LEU A 170 -9.24 1.74 -8.77
C LEU A 170 -10.33 0.91 -9.46
N GLU A 171 -10.76 1.32 -10.64
CA GLU A 171 -11.54 0.43 -11.51
C GLU A 171 -10.61 -0.61 -12.15
N ASP A 172 -11.17 -1.74 -12.61
CA ASP A 172 -10.40 -2.79 -13.28
C ASP A 172 -9.60 -2.27 -14.49
N SER A 173 -10.21 -1.39 -15.29
CA SER A 173 -9.55 -0.74 -16.42
C SER A 173 -8.35 0.12 -16.01
N ASP A 174 -8.44 0.78 -14.86
CA ASP A 174 -7.37 1.65 -14.36
C ASP A 174 -6.21 0.83 -13.81
N VAL A 175 -6.49 -0.31 -13.16
CA VAL A 175 -5.45 -1.27 -12.75
C VAL A 175 -4.74 -1.85 -13.96
N ALA A 176 -5.47 -2.27 -14.99
CA ALA A 176 -4.88 -2.77 -16.24
C ALA A 176 -4.03 -1.70 -16.94
N ALA A 177 -4.52 -0.45 -16.99
CA ALA A 177 -3.79 0.67 -17.58
C ALA A 177 -2.51 1.03 -16.79
N LEU A 178 -2.58 1.05 -15.46
CA LEU A 178 -1.42 1.26 -14.59
C LEU A 178 -0.39 0.14 -14.76
N SER A 179 -0.85 -1.12 -14.74
CA SER A 179 -0.03 -2.29 -14.98
C SER A 179 0.71 -2.20 -16.32
N ALA A 180 0.02 -1.82 -17.40
CA ALA A 180 0.65 -1.62 -18.70
C ALA A 180 1.68 -0.49 -18.68
N ALA A 181 1.38 0.62 -18.01
CA ALA A 181 2.26 1.79 -17.96
C ALA A 181 3.57 1.55 -17.20
N ILE A 182 3.57 0.68 -16.18
CA ILE A 182 4.77 0.37 -15.38
C ILE A 182 5.58 -0.81 -15.94
N LYS A 183 5.09 -1.51 -16.97
CA LYS A 183 5.85 -2.54 -17.70
C LYS A 183 6.90 -1.91 -18.60
N ARG A 184 8.00 -1.50 -17.98
CA ARG A 184 9.12 -0.80 -18.61
C ARG A 184 10.42 -1.54 -18.33
N PRO A 185 11.42 -1.50 -19.23
CA PRO A 185 12.68 -2.22 -19.05
C PRO A 185 13.41 -1.87 -17.74
N GLU A 186 13.25 -0.65 -17.24
CA GLU A 186 13.86 -0.19 -16.00
C GLU A 186 13.16 -0.75 -14.76
N VAL A 187 11.92 -1.24 -14.87
CA VAL A 187 11.14 -1.75 -13.73
C VAL A 187 11.43 -3.24 -13.54
N GLY A 188 12.27 -3.55 -12.56
CA GLY A 188 12.59 -4.92 -12.18
C GLY A 188 11.48 -5.59 -11.37
N TRP A 189 10.71 -4.80 -10.60
CA TRP A 189 9.69 -5.35 -9.73
C TRP A 189 8.46 -4.45 -9.57
N TRP A 190 7.30 -5.08 -9.38
CA TRP A 190 6.08 -4.44 -8.93
C TRP A 190 5.58 -5.08 -7.63
N MET A 191 5.58 -4.31 -6.55
CA MET A 191 5.05 -4.68 -5.24
C MET A 191 3.64 -4.12 -5.03
N LEU A 192 2.68 -4.99 -4.70
CA LEU A 192 1.29 -4.61 -4.51
C LEU A 192 0.58 -5.44 -3.43
N ASP A 193 -0.52 -4.92 -2.90
CA ASP A 193 -1.50 -5.70 -2.16
C ASP A 193 -2.84 -5.75 -2.88
N PHE A 194 -3.54 -6.87 -2.74
CA PHE A 194 -4.84 -7.08 -3.35
C PHE A 194 -5.73 -7.96 -2.47
N ALA A 195 -7.03 -7.88 -2.75
CA ALA A 195 -8.08 -8.56 -1.98
C ALA A 195 -8.96 -9.40 -2.91
N GLY A 196 -9.48 -10.51 -2.38
CA GLY A 196 -10.51 -11.30 -3.05
C GLY A 196 -11.91 -10.68 -2.90
N PRO A 197 -12.88 -11.05 -3.77
CA PRO A 197 -14.24 -10.49 -3.76
C PRO A 197 -14.96 -10.61 -2.42
N GLY A 198 -14.73 -11.72 -1.70
CA GLY A 198 -15.31 -11.94 -0.38
C GLY A 198 -14.90 -10.88 0.64
N LEU A 199 -13.64 -10.44 0.60
CA LEU A 199 -13.14 -9.38 1.50
C LEU A 199 -13.69 -8.01 1.09
N LYS A 200 -13.72 -7.69 -0.21
CA LYS A 200 -14.33 -6.46 -0.74
C LYS A 200 -15.77 -6.29 -0.27
N ASN A 201 -16.60 -7.32 -0.47
CA ASN A 201 -18.01 -7.30 -0.09
C ASN A 201 -18.20 -7.13 1.43
N MET A 202 -17.37 -7.80 2.23
CA MET A 202 -17.39 -7.68 3.69
C MET A 202 -17.02 -6.27 4.15
N LEU A 203 -15.95 -5.68 3.59
CA LEU A 203 -15.48 -4.35 3.96
C LEU A 203 -16.48 -3.27 3.53
N ASN A 204 -16.94 -3.27 2.29
CA ASN A 204 -17.94 -2.32 1.81
C ASN A 204 -19.23 -2.38 2.65
N LYS A 205 -19.65 -3.58 3.08
CA LYS A 205 -20.82 -3.73 3.97
C LYS A 205 -20.57 -3.22 5.40
N LYS A 206 -19.46 -3.62 6.03
CA LYS A 206 -19.18 -3.30 7.45
C LYS A 206 -18.70 -1.87 7.67
N MET A 207 -18.08 -1.28 6.66
CA MET A 207 -17.47 0.04 6.72
C MET A 207 -18.26 1.06 5.90
N ALA A 208 -19.50 0.77 5.51
CA ALA A 208 -20.31 1.65 4.66
C ALA A 208 -20.41 3.11 5.16
N GLY A 209 -20.40 3.34 6.48
CA GLY A 209 -20.40 4.69 7.06
C GLY A 209 -19.04 5.39 7.15
N ILE A 210 -17.94 4.67 6.89
CA ILE A 210 -16.55 5.15 6.97
C ILE A 210 -15.92 5.23 5.57
N LEU A 211 -16.22 4.25 4.70
CA LEU A 211 -15.77 4.15 3.31
C LEU A 211 -16.78 4.73 2.30
N GLN A 212 -17.76 5.50 2.78
CA GLN A 212 -18.90 5.99 1.97
C GLN A 212 -18.46 6.75 0.71
N ASN A 213 -17.28 7.39 0.74
CA ASN A 213 -16.71 8.17 -0.35
C ASN A 213 -15.42 7.56 -0.96
N ALA A 214 -15.00 6.37 -0.51
CA ALA A 214 -13.88 5.61 -1.05
C ALA A 214 -14.19 4.09 -1.04
N PRO A 215 -15.22 3.64 -1.78
CA PRO A 215 -15.59 2.24 -1.82
C PRO A 215 -14.47 1.41 -2.46
N PHE A 216 -14.31 0.18 -1.98
CA PHE A 216 -13.42 -0.75 -2.67
C PHE A 216 -14.09 -1.18 -3.97
N LYS A 217 -13.39 -0.96 -5.08
CA LYS A 217 -13.86 -1.19 -6.44
C LYS A 217 -13.24 -2.45 -7.02
N PHE A 218 -11.91 -2.53 -6.94
CA PHE A 218 -11.13 -3.65 -7.46
C PHE A 218 -10.98 -4.79 -6.44
N ALA A 219 -11.29 -6.00 -6.90
CA ALA A 219 -10.99 -7.26 -6.22
C ALA A 219 -11.14 -8.39 -7.26
N PRO A 220 -10.05 -8.84 -7.90
CA PRO A 220 -10.12 -9.78 -9.01
C PRO A 220 -10.61 -11.15 -8.53
N GLU A 221 -11.57 -11.76 -9.25
CA GLU A 221 -12.16 -13.04 -8.88
C GLU A 221 -11.15 -14.20 -8.95
N ASN A 222 -10.24 -14.14 -9.94
CA ASN A 222 -9.11 -15.04 -10.13
C ASN A 222 -7.85 -14.61 -9.35
N GLY A 223 -7.96 -13.66 -8.41
CA GLY A 223 -6.88 -13.32 -7.48
C GLY A 223 -5.56 -12.97 -8.19
N LEU A 224 -4.50 -13.68 -7.84
CA LEU A 224 -3.15 -13.48 -8.40
C LEU A 224 -3.09 -13.72 -9.91
N ALA A 225 -3.91 -14.65 -10.42
CA ALA A 225 -3.92 -14.99 -11.85
C ALA A 225 -4.33 -13.80 -12.72
N TYR A 226 -5.06 -12.82 -12.18
CA TYR A 226 -5.35 -11.56 -12.88
C TYR A 226 -4.06 -10.86 -13.36
N PHE A 227 -3.06 -10.76 -12.49
CA PHE A 227 -1.80 -10.10 -12.84
C PHE A 227 -0.95 -10.97 -13.77
N GLU A 228 -1.03 -12.30 -13.62
CA GLU A 228 -0.39 -13.25 -14.54
C GLU A 228 -0.99 -13.17 -15.95
N ASP A 229 -2.31 -13.01 -16.06
CA ASP A 229 -3.02 -12.79 -17.33
C ASP A 229 -2.64 -11.45 -17.98
N LEU A 230 -2.30 -10.44 -17.17
CA LEU A 230 -1.70 -9.19 -17.64
C LEU A 230 -0.22 -9.36 -18.05
N GLY A 231 0.34 -10.56 -17.93
CA GLY A 231 1.68 -10.94 -18.35
C GLY A 231 2.76 -10.69 -17.30
N TRP A 232 2.42 -10.62 -16.01
CA TRP A 232 3.40 -10.60 -14.93
C TRP A 232 3.75 -12.03 -14.48
N GLN A 233 4.94 -12.18 -13.93
CA GLN A 233 5.41 -13.39 -13.27
C GLN A 233 5.47 -13.16 -11.76
N THR A 234 4.99 -14.13 -10.98
CA THR A 234 5.03 -14.05 -9.52
C THR A 234 6.42 -14.42 -9.01
N VAL A 235 7.10 -13.48 -8.33
CA VAL A 235 8.31 -13.75 -7.56
C VAL A 235 7.92 -14.30 -6.19
N GLU A 236 7.04 -13.59 -5.49
CA GLU A 236 6.53 -13.99 -4.19
C GLU A 236 5.06 -13.58 -4.04
N VAL A 237 4.30 -14.39 -3.29
CA VAL A 237 2.96 -14.03 -2.83
C VAL A 237 2.77 -14.54 -1.41
N GLU A 238 2.41 -13.66 -0.49
CA GLU A 238 2.10 -14.04 0.90
C GLU A 238 0.69 -13.56 1.28
N ALA A 239 -0.15 -14.50 1.69
CA ALA A 239 -1.47 -14.16 2.23
C ALA A 239 -1.31 -13.43 3.56
N LEU A 240 -1.92 -12.25 3.71
CA LEU A 240 -1.78 -11.40 4.90
C LEU A 240 -2.16 -12.14 6.18
N TYR A 241 -3.15 -13.02 6.07
CA TYR A 241 -3.60 -13.86 7.19
C TYR A 241 -2.51 -14.83 7.67
N MET A 242 -1.77 -15.45 6.75
CA MET A 242 -0.63 -16.33 7.05
C MET A 242 0.54 -15.56 7.60
N ALA A 243 0.88 -14.43 6.99
CA ALA A 243 1.92 -13.55 7.47
C ALA A 243 1.65 -13.08 8.90
N ALA A 244 0.42 -12.62 9.19
CA ALA A 244 0.06 -12.19 10.54
C ALA A 244 0.10 -13.32 11.57
N HIS A 245 -0.18 -14.56 11.17
CA HIS A 245 -0.03 -15.73 12.04
C HIS A 245 1.45 -15.98 12.36
N ARG A 246 2.30 -16.05 11.31
CA ARG A 246 3.77 -16.21 11.42
C ARG A 246 4.40 -15.12 12.29
N LEU A 247 3.97 -13.88 12.10
CA LEU A 247 4.43 -12.68 12.81
C LEU A 247 3.78 -12.49 14.20
N ARG A 248 2.95 -13.44 14.65
CA ARG A 248 2.26 -13.41 15.96
C ARG A 248 1.37 -12.18 16.19
N ARG A 249 0.86 -11.57 15.12
CA ARG A 249 -0.09 -10.44 15.15
C ARG A 249 -1.54 -10.84 14.93
N LEU A 250 -1.76 -12.08 14.48
CA LEU A 250 -3.10 -12.60 14.29
C LEU A 250 -3.83 -12.80 15.64
N PRO A 251 -5.07 -12.28 15.79
CA PRO A 251 -5.89 -12.46 16.99
C PRO A 251 -6.02 -13.93 17.38
N MET A 252 -5.96 -14.21 18.69
CA MET A 252 -5.93 -15.59 19.20
C MET A 252 -7.11 -16.44 18.70
N TRP A 253 -8.32 -15.87 18.68
CA TRP A 253 -9.53 -16.53 18.20
C TRP A 253 -9.52 -16.84 16.69
N MET A 254 -8.69 -16.16 15.91
CA MET A 254 -8.52 -16.42 14.48
C MET A 254 -7.47 -17.50 14.20
N ARG A 255 -6.48 -17.69 15.09
CA ARG A 255 -5.33 -18.59 14.86
C ARG A 255 -5.69 -20.01 14.39
N PRO A 256 -6.77 -20.67 14.89
CA PRO A 256 -7.14 -21.99 14.39
C PRO A 256 -7.43 -22.03 12.87
N LEU A 257 -7.85 -20.91 12.26
CA LEU A 257 -8.06 -20.84 10.81
C LEU A 257 -6.75 -20.99 10.02
N ALA A 258 -5.58 -20.86 10.66
CA ALA A 258 -4.26 -21.03 10.03
C ALA A 258 -3.92 -22.48 9.77
N TRP A 259 -4.59 -23.40 10.45
CA TRP A 259 -4.42 -24.83 10.27
C TRP A 259 -5.32 -25.40 9.17
N LEU A 260 -6.25 -24.60 8.63
CA LEU A 260 -7.07 -24.98 7.50
C LEU A 260 -6.29 -24.84 6.18
N PRO A 261 -6.64 -25.64 5.15
CA PRO A 261 -6.09 -25.45 3.81
C PRO A 261 -6.34 -24.02 3.33
N GLN A 262 -5.24 -23.34 2.97
CA GLN A 262 -5.30 -21.97 2.51
C GLN A 262 -5.97 -21.90 1.12
N PRO A 263 -6.72 -20.83 0.82
CA PRO A 263 -7.21 -20.59 -0.52
C PRO A 263 -6.03 -20.52 -1.49
N ASP A 264 -6.18 -21.09 -2.68
CA ASP A 264 -5.24 -20.87 -3.78
C ASP A 264 -5.22 -19.37 -4.11
N PRO A 265 -4.05 -18.68 -4.05
CA PRO A 265 -3.95 -17.27 -4.41
C PRO A 265 -4.45 -16.97 -5.83
N ARG A 266 -4.41 -17.94 -6.74
CA ARG A 266 -4.92 -17.83 -8.13
C ARG A 266 -6.43 -18.08 -8.25
N ARG A 267 -7.06 -18.59 -7.19
CA ARG A 267 -8.51 -18.89 -7.14
C ARG A 267 -9.03 -18.75 -5.70
N PRO A 268 -9.01 -17.55 -5.10
CA PRO A 268 -9.40 -17.36 -3.70
C PRO A 268 -10.91 -17.58 -3.47
N GLY A 269 -11.71 -17.52 -4.52
CA GLY A 269 -13.16 -17.73 -4.48
C GLY A 269 -13.88 -16.71 -3.60
N GLY A 270 -15.00 -17.11 -2.99
CA GLY A 270 -15.80 -16.24 -2.13
C GLY A 270 -15.24 -16.02 -0.71
N ARG A 271 -14.07 -16.55 -0.36
CA ARG A 271 -13.50 -16.43 0.99
C ARG A 271 -12.98 -15.01 1.24
N THR A 272 -12.98 -14.58 2.51
CA THR A 272 -12.33 -13.33 2.91
C THR A 272 -10.82 -13.54 2.88
N TRP A 273 -10.17 -12.99 1.86
CA TRP A 273 -8.76 -13.24 1.58
C TRP A 273 -8.10 -12.00 0.99
N SER A 274 -6.83 -11.80 1.31
CA SER A 274 -5.97 -10.73 0.80
C SER A 274 -4.52 -11.16 0.90
N ALA A 275 -3.69 -10.61 0.03
CA ALA A 275 -2.28 -10.93 -0.07
C ALA A 275 -1.45 -9.71 -0.48
N VAL A 276 -0.15 -9.83 -0.26
CA VAL A 276 0.89 -9.00 -0.86
C VAL A 276 1.60 -9.86 -1.90
N ALA A 277 1.94 -9.28 -3.05
CA ALA A 277 2.69 -9.96 -4.09
C ALA A 277 3.81 -9.07 -4.62
N LEU A 278 4.97 -9.70 -4.86
CA LEU A 278 6.07 -9.15 -5.60
C LEU A 278 6.09 -9.80 -6.99
N LEU A 279 5.97 -8.98 -8.03
CA LEU A 279 5.88 -9.40 -9.42
C LEU A 279 7.07 -8.91 -10.24
N THR A 280 7.40 -9.62 -11.32
CA THR A 280 8.37 -9.25 -12.37
C THR A 280 7.77 -9.50 -13.76
N HIS A 281 8.41 -9.05 -14.84
CA HIS A 281 7.96 -9.34 -16.21
C HIS A 281 9.11 -9.63 -17.16
#